data_AF-K5VCV5-F1
#
_entry.id   AF-K5VCV5-F1
#
_cell.length_a   1.000
_cell.length_b   1.000
_cell.length_c   1.000
_cell.angle_alpha   90.00
_cell.angle_beta   90.00
_cell.angle_gamma   90.00
#
_symmetry.space_group_name_H-M   'P 1'
#
loop_
_entity.id
_entity.type
_entity.pdbx_description
1 polymer ?
#
loop_
_entity_poly.entity_id
_entity_poly.type
_entity_poly.pdbx_seq_one_letter_code
_entity_poly.pdbx_strand_id
1 'polypeptide(L)'
;MQDPTDGRMKPNPELLKDHLFNEGRLTEEQTVFILEAVTELMSREPNMLNLTGPITVCGDIHGQFYDLMKAFEIGGKFTETNYLFLGDYVDRGSFGIECLLYLYTLKLWYPSALALLRGNHECRHLTGFFTFRRESLHKYSERIYEACVRSFDALPLAALIDGKFFAVHGGISPHLDKISDLNQIDRFMEPPSSGLLCDLLWADPFPEYGNENLPPVAYDPTDPRARGFYSNQVRGCSFNYTYSAVCAFLERNGLLGIFRGHEVQDAGYLMHRKTAAKKFPSVITVFSAPNYLDVYHNKGAVIKYKNKNITIRQFNASQHPYWLPNFMDAFTWSLPFVGSKITEMLLAVLSVCTQEELSDTSSDYTGEYYDAQQDDEEEEEERERRKQEIRSKILAVGRMQRVFQLLREEAESATELITTPPPPFPSDLPSLVPASSLGAPHPPPLYPAPSPPEHESPDGAGPPGAWPGGFAGMLPDALGVQINAVRRQIRSFSDARSADIANERLPQSSPEGALVVPSQSMRLPRLAGEGGEEGAPAGMEGLIRRALEEEGVDDGGLVERIAERIARGRPSRPRGLKRFETSPC
;
A
#
# COMPACT_ATOMS: atom_id res chain seq x y z
N MET A 1 -12.17 31.78 5.96
CA MET A 1 -12.79 32.51 7.10
C MET A 1 -11.76 33.45 7.66
N GLN A 2 -12.15 34.64 8.09
CA GLN A 2 -11.23 35.55 8.77
C GLN A 2 -11.00 35.05 10.19
N ASP A 3 -9.75 34.81 10.57
CA ASP A 3 -9.41 34.45 11.94
C ASP A 3 -9.67 35.68 12.84
N PRO A 4 -10.50 35.56 13.89
CA PRO A 4 -10.84 36.68 14.76
C PRO A 4 -9.67 37.16 15.61
N THR A 5 -8.59 36.38 15.73
CA THR A 5 -7.41 36.70 16.56
C THR A 5 -6.35 37.51 15.83
N ASP A 6 -6.08 37.21 14.56
CA ASP A 6 -5.02 37.85 13.76
C ASP A 6 -5.53 38.54 12.48
N GLY A 7 -6.82 38.41 12.17
CA GLY A 7 -7.47 39.03 11.01
C GLY A 7 -7.09 38.40 9.66
N ARG A 8 -6.27 37.35 9.63
CA ARG A 8 -5.84 36.68 8.39
C ARG A 8 -6.91 35.72 7.90
N MET A 9 -6.94 35.51 6.59
CA MET A 9 -7.82 34.51 5.99
C MET A 9 -7.23 33.11 6.20
N LYS A 10 -7.98 32.23 6.86
CA LYS A 10 -7.63 30.81 7.07
C LYS A 10 -8.72 29.88 6.50
N PRO A 11 -8.39 28.64 6.10
CA PRO A 11 -9.40 27.67 5.64
C PRO A 11 -10.38 27.35 6.77
N ASN A 12 -11.65 27.04 6.48
CA ASN A 12 -12.60 26.63 7.52
C ASN A 12 -12.40 25.13 7.85
N PRO A 13 -11.95 24.74 9.06
CA PRO A 13 -11.67 23.34 9.38
C PRO A 13 -12.90 22.45 9.38
N GLU A 14 -14.05 22.95 9.83
CA GLU A 14 -15.30 22.17 9.90
C GLU A 14 -15.84 21.88 8.50
N LEU A 15 -15.90 22.92 7.65
CA LEU A 15 -16.32 22.76 6.26
C LEU A 15 -15.35 21.85 5.48
N LEU A 16 -14.04 22.02 5.70
CA LEU A 16 -13.04 21.17 5.06
C LEU A 16 -13.20 19.72 5.49
N LYS A 17 -13.37 19.46 6.80
CA LYS A 17 -13.61 18.12 7.33
C LYS A 17 -14.78 17.46 6.61
N ASP A 18 -15.94 18.12 6.60
CA ASP A 18 -17.15 17.55 6.01
C ASP A 18 -17.00 17.34 4.51
N HIS A 19 -16.32 18.25 3.80
CA HIS A 19 -16.03 18.12 2.37
C HIS A 19 -15.15 16.90 2.08
N LEU A 20 -14.01 16.77 2.78
CA LEU A 20 -13.08 15.65 2.60
C LEU A 20 -13.69 14.31 3.04
N PHE A 21 -14.51 14.30 4.11
CA PHE A 21 -15.19 13.10 4.57
C PHE A 21 -16.16 12.52 3.53
N ASN A 22 -16.73 13.39 2.69
CA ASN A 22 -17.57 13.04 1.55
C ASN A 22 -16.79 12.92 0.24
N GLU A 23 -15.47 12.64 0.30
CA GLU A 23 -14.57 12.46 -0.85
C GLU A 23 -14.49 13.69 -1.78
N GLY A 24 -14.88 14.86 -1.26
CA GLY A 24 -14.79 16.13 -1.97
C GLY A 24 -13.33 16.56 -2.14
N ARG A 25 -13.01 17.16 -3.28
CA ARG A 25 -11.68 17.70 -3.59
C ARG A 25 -11.69 19.21 -3.57
N LEU A 26 -10.61 19.80 -3.07
CA LEU A 26 -10.38 21.26 -3.17
C LEU A 26 -9.94 21.62 -4.60
N THR A 27 -9.95 22.92 -4.94
CA THR A 27 -9.23 23.37 -6.14
C THR A 27 -7.72 23.29 -5.90
N GLU A 28 -6.92 23.27 -6.96
CA GLU A 28 -5.46 23.29 -6.82
C GLU A 28 -4.99 24.53 -6.06
N GLU A 29 -5.55 25.71 -6.32
CA GLU A 29 -5.15 26.96 -5.67
C GLU A 29 -5.43 26.93 -4.17
N GLN A 30 -6.58 26.39 -3.78
CA GLN A 30 -6.93 26.20 -2.37
C GLN A 30 -5.97 25.22 -1.68
N THR A 31 -5.58 24.16 -2.40
CA THR A 31 -4.66 23.13 -1.91
C THR A 31 -3.25 23.70 -1.74
N VAL A 32 -2.72 24.38 -2.75
CA VAL A 32 -1.43 25.07 -2.70
C VAL A 32 -1.41 26.10 -1.57
N PHE A 33 -2.47 26.89 -1.41
CA PHE A 33 -2.56 27.86 -0.32
C PHE A 33 -2.37 27.22 1.06
N ILE A 34 -3.02 26.08 1.33
CA ILE A 34 -2.88 25.36 2.60
C ILE A 34 -1.43 24.85 2.77
N LEU A 35 -0.90 24.18 1.75
CA LEU A 35 0.43 23.57 1.79
C LEU A 35 1.53 24.63 2.00
N GLU A 36 1.51 25.71 1.25
CA GLU A 36 2.53 26.77 1.33
C GLU A 36 2.43 27.55 2.64
N ALA A 37 1.22 27.87 3.12
CA ALA A 37 1.04 28.57 4.39
C ALA A 37 1.56 27.75 5.58
N VAL A 38 1.32 26.44 5.60
CA VAL A 38 1.84 25.56 6.66
C VAL A 38 3.33 25.34 6.51
N THR A 39 3.85 25.21 5.30
CA THR A 39 5.30 25.12 5.04
C THR A 39 6.01 26.35 5.62
N GLU A 40 5.51 27.56 5.34
CA GLU A 40 6.08 28.80 5.88
C GLU A 40 6.04 28.83 7.42
N LEU A 41 4.97 28.30 8.01
CA LEU A 41 4.81 28.20 9.46
C LEU A 41 5.82 27.24 10.08
N MET A 42 5.89 26.00 9.58
CA MET A 42 6.78 24.96 10.11
C MET A 42 8.25 25.26 9.86
N SER A 43 8.59 25.98 8.79
CA SER A 43 9.96 26.44 8.54
C SER A 43 10.51 27.38 9.61
N ARG A 44 9.64 28.02 10.41
CA ARG A 44 10.03 28.84 11.57
C ARG A 44 10.16 28.04 12.86
N GLU A 45 9.68 26.80 12.88
CA GLU A 45 9.78 25.93 14.05
C GLU A 45 11.19 25.33 14.16
N PRO A 46 11.70 25.09 15.38
CA PRO A 46 12.99 24.43 15.57
C PRO A 46 12.92 22.94 15.23
N ASN A 47 14.07 22.29 15.07
CA ASN A 47 14.15 20.84 14.83
C ASN A 47 13.52 20.03 15.98
N MET A 48 13.67 20.51 17.21
CA MET A 48 13.05 19.93 18.40
C MET A 48 12.07 20.92 19.03
N LEU A 49 10.78 20.57 19.02
CA LEU A 49 9.72 21.36 19.63
C LEU A 49 9.77 21.25 21.16
N ASN A 50 9.45 22.33 21.88
CA ASN A 50 9.24 22.28 23.32
C ASN A 50 7.74 22.38 23.61
N LEU A 51 7.15 21.33 24.17
CA LEU A 51 5.71 21.18 24.34
C LEU A 51 5.35 21.00 25.82
N THR A 52 4.16 21.47 26.20
CA THR A 52 3.63 21.34 27.56
C THR A 52 2.32 20.58 27.60
N GLY A 53 2.10 19.79 28.65
CA GLY A 53 0.83 19.12 28.90
C GLY A 53 -0.31 20.10 29.26
N PRO A 54 -1.59 19.71 29.13
CA PRO A 54 -2.07 18.41 28.65
C PRO A 54 -1.83 18.20 27.15
N ILE A 55 -1.44 16.97 26.76
CA ILE A 55 -1.16 16.63 25.36
C ILE A 55 -1.64 15.21 25.03
N THR A 56 -2.14 15.04 23.81
CA THR A 56 -2.46 13.75 23.20
C THR A 56 -1.41 13.45 22.15
N VAL A 57 -0.72 12.33 22.29
CA VAL A 57 0.30 11.85 21.34
C VAL A 57 -0.33 10.79 20.44
N CYS A 58 -0.22 11.00 19.14
CA CYS A 58 -0.69 10.12 18.07
C CYS A 58 0.53 9.56 17.31
N GLY A 59 0.51 8.27 17.00
CA GLY A 59 1.47 7.64 16.10
C GLY A 59 1.06 7.76 14.65
N ASP A 60 1.41 6.74 13.89
CA ASP A 60 1.25 6.65 12.44
C ASP A 60 -0.24 6.68 12.03
N ILE A 61 -0.53 7.31 10.89
CA ILE A 61 -1.88 7.50 10.33
C ILE A 61 -2.04 6.84 8.96
N HIS A 62 -0.99 6.85 8.13
CA HIS A 62 -0.90 6.13 6.85
C HIS A 62 -2.13 6.32 5.94
N GLY A 63 -2.55 7.56 5.73
CA GLY A 63 -3.66 7.87 4.84
C GLY A 63 -5.02 7.29 5.25
N GLN A 64 -5.20 6.92 6.52
CA GLN A 64 -6.49 6.47 7.06
C GLN A 64 -7.32 7.67 7.58
N PHE A 65 -7.80 8.52 6.67
CA PHE A 65 -8.50 9.78 7.02
C PHE A 65 -9.73 9.59 7.93
N TYR A 66 -10.51 8.53 7.70
CA TYR A 66 -11.69 8.21 8.50
C TYR A 66 -11.32 7.82 9.94
N ASP A 67 -10.21 7.11 10.12
CA ASP A 67 -9.69 6.77 11.44
C ASP A 67 -9.01 7.96 12.12
N LEU A 68 -8.41 8.87 11.36
CA LEU A 68 -7.93 10.15 11.88
C LEU A 68 -9.07 10.95 12.54
N MET A 69 -10.28 10.95 11.94
CA MET A 69 -11.45 11.56 12.58
C MET A 69 -11.77 10.89 13.92
N LYS A 70 -11.67 9.56 13.98
CA LYS A 70 -11.87 8.80 15.22
C LYS A 70 -10.79 9.12 16.26
N ALA A 71 -9.54 9.27 15.85
CA ALA A 71 -8.42 9.65 16.72
C ALA A 71 -8.67 11.03 17.38
N PHE A 72 -9.21 12.01 16.63
CA PHE A 72 -9.61 13.31 17.21
C PHE A 72 -10.81 13.18 18.16
N GLU A 73 -11.81 12.35 17.83
CA GLU A 73 -12.97 12.11 18.69
C GLU A 73 -12.55 11.58 20.08
N ILE A 74 -11.66 10.58 20.12
CA ILE A 74 -11.19 9.98 21.38
C ILE A 74 -10.10 10.82 22.07
N GLY A 75 -9.30 11.54 21.28
CA GLY A 75 -8.19 12.34 21.76
C GLY A 75 -8.67 13.56 22.53
N GLY A 76 -9.82 14.13 22.16
CA GLY A 76 -10.45 15.27 22.80
C GLY A 76 -10.30 16.57 22.03
N LYS A 77 -10.99 17.61 22.46
CA LYS A 77 -11.01 18.91 21.77
C LYS A 77 -9.73 19.72 22.07
N PHE A 78 -9.35 20.63 21.17
CA PHE A 78 -8.22 21.55 21.38
C PHE A 78 -8.37 22.46 22.61
N THR A 79 -9.59 22.65 23.12
CA THR A 79 -9.85 23.35 24.40
C THR A 79 -9.44 22.54 25.64
N GLU A 80 -9.19 21.24 25.49
CA GLU A 80 -8.93 20.31 26.60
C GLU A 80 -7.51 19.74 26.59
N THR A 81 -6.89 19.67 25.41
CA THR A 81 -5.60 19.03 25.17
C THR A 81 -4.92 19.63 23.93
N ASN A 82 -3.59 19.68 23.99
CA ASN A 82 -2.74 19.83 22.81
C ASN A 82 -2.62 18.48 22.09
N TYR A 83 -2.09 18.50 20.87
CA TYR A 83 -1.81 17.31 20.06
C TYR A 83 -0.37 17.29 19.59
N LEU A 84 0.22 16.10 19.58
CA LEU A 84 1.49 15.78 18.95
C LEU A 84 1.28 14.57 18.05
N PHE A 85 1.53 14.72 16.75
CA PHE A 85 1.60 13.59 15.83
C PHE A 85 3.06 13.27 15.54
N LEU A 86 3.40 11.99 15.54
CA LEU A 86 4.79 11.53 15.45
C LEU A 86 5.31 11.37 14.01
N GLY A 87 4.45 11.40 13.00
CA GLY A 87 4.82 11.23 11.59
C GLY A 87 3.93 10.22 10.87
N ASP A 88 4.32 9.86 9.65
CA ASP A 88 3.68 8.87 8.78
C ASP A 88 2.19 9.15 8.56
N TYR A 89 1.93 10.31 7.97
CA TYR A 89 0.61 10.79 7.58
C TYR A 89 0.12 10.15 6.28
N VAL A 90 1.07 9.80 5.41
CA VAL A 90 0.83 9.42 4.00
C VAL A 90 1.25 7.97 3.71
N ASP A 91 1.06 7.57 2.45
CA ASP A 91 1.25 6.23 1.89
C ASP A 91 0.35 5.17 2.53
N ARG A 92 0.32 4.00 1.86
CA ARG A 92 -0.33 2.77 2.30
C ARG A 92 -1.86 2.83 2.20
N GLY A 93 -2.49 3.74 2.93
CA GLY A 93 -3.91 4.08 2.75
C GLY A 93 -4.16 4.96 1.52
N SER A 94 -5.44 5.07 1.14
CA SER A 94 -5.88 5.79 -0.07
C SER A 94 -6.31 7.23 0.17
N PHE A 95 -6.16 7.75 1.39
CA PHE A 95 -6.60 9.10 1.77
C PHE A 95 -5.47 9.91 2.45
N GLY A 96 -4.25 9.77 1.95
CA GLY A 96 -3.07 10.48 2.42
C GLY A 96 -3.19 11.99 2.24
N ILE A 97 -3.70 12.45 1.10
CA ILE A 97 -3.80 13.90 0.83
C ILE A 97 -4.86 14.56 1.71
N GLU A 98 -5.96 13.86 2.01
CA GLU A 98 -7.00 14.32 2.92
C GLU A 98 -6.47 14.42 4.36
N CYS A 99 -5.69 13.44 4.81
CA CYS A 99 -5.01 13.49 6.11
C CYS A 99 -4.12 14.73 6.20
N LEU A 100 -3.27 14.94 5.18
CA LEU A 100 -2.33 16.04 5.16
C LEU A 100 -3.04 17.40 5.16
N LEU A 101 -4.00 17.62 4.25
CA LEU A 101 -4.71 18.89 4.13
C LEU A 101 -5.52 19.23 5.38
N TYR A 102 -6.11 18.23 6.04
CA TYR A 102 -6.85 18.46 7.27
C TYR A 102 -5.92 18.78 8.45
N LEU A 103 -4.85 18.00 8.65
CA LEU A 103 -3.85 18.27 9.70
C LEU A 103 -3.19 19.64 9.50
N TYR A 104 -2.89 20.02 8.27
CA TYR A 104 -2.29 21.31 7.93
C TYR A 104 -3.27 22.46 8.17
N THR A 105 -4.54 22.29 7.80
CA THR A 105 -5.57 23.28 8.13
C THR A 105 -5.70 23.46 9.64
N LEU A 106 -5.67 22.38 10.42
CA LEU A 106 -5.66 22.47 11.88
C LEU A 106 -4.38 23.13 12.40
N LYS A 107 -3.21 22.90 11.79
CA LYS A 107 -1.95 23.53 12.18
C LYS A 107 -1.98 25.05 12.00
N LEU A 108 -2.64 25.55 10.95
CA LEU A 108 -2.84 27.00 10.74
C LEU A 108 -3.73 27.65 11.82
N TRP A 109 -4.72 26.90 12.32
CA TRP A 109 -5.63 27.37 13.37
C TRP A 109 -5.08 27.21 14.78
N TYR A 110 -4.30 26.16 15.02
CA TYR A 110 -3.81 25.78 16.33
C TYR A 110 -2.27 25.65 16.36
N PRO A 111 -1.50 26.67 15.91
CA PRO A 111 -0.07 26.52 15.72
C PRO A 111 0.70 26.18 17.00
N SER A 112 0.24 26.67 18.15
CA SER A 112 0.83 26.39 19.46
C SER A 112 0.26 25.14 20.15
N ALA A 113 -0.84 24.58 19.64
CA ALA A 113 -1.55 23.46 20.27
C ALA A 113 -1.55 22.17 19.43
N LEU A 114 -1.19 22.23 18.14
CA LEU A 114 -0.96 21.07 17.28
C LEU A 114 0.51 21.05 16.84
N ALA A 115 1.23 20.00 17.21
CA ALA A 115 2.58 19.71 16.75
C ALA A 115 2.55 18.51 15.77
N LEU A 116 3.27 18.64 14.67
CA LEU A 116 3.43 17.62 13.64
C LEU A 116 4.92 17.33 13.50
N LEU A 117 5.33 16.08 13.65
CA LEU A 117 6.71 15.65 13.40
C LEU A 117 6.83 14.99 12.03
N ARG A 118 8.07 14.87 11.54
CA ARG A 118 8.39 14.13 10.33
C ARG A 118 8.49 12.63 10.65
N GLY A 119 7.78 11.80 9.90
CA GLY A 119 7.99 10.36 9.83
C GLY A 119 8.88 9.98 8.66
N ASN A 120 9.14 8.68 8.48
CA ASN A 120 9.96 8.22 7.36
C ASN A 120 9.20 8.33 6.03
N HIS A 121 7.88 8.24 6.03
CA HIS A 121 7.05 8.37 4.82
C HIS A 121 6.93 9.81 4.31
N GLU A 122 7.26 10.82 5.10
CA GLU A 122 7.31 12.22 4.64
C GLU A 122 8.60 12.53 3.88
N CYS A 123 8.84 11.80 2.79
CA CYS A 123 9.96 11.97 1.88
C CYS A 123 9.62 11.58 0.45
N ARG A 124 10.36 12.12 -0.52
CA ARG A 124 10.16 11.84 -1.96
C ARG A 124 10.43 10.37 -2.28
N HIS A 125 11.43 9.77 -1.65
CA HIS A 125 11.84 8.40 -1.94
C HIS A 125 10.72 7.38 -1.67
N LEU A 126 10.09 7.46 -0.50
CA LEU A 126 9.00 6.56 -0.12
C LEU A 126 7.71 6.89 -0.87
N THR A 127 7.32 8.16 -0.92
CA THR A 127 6.07 8.53 -1.59
C THR A 127 6.10 8.31 -3.11
N GLY A 128 7.30 8.33 -3.71
CA GLY A 128 7.53 7.95 -5.11
C GLY A 128 7.52 6.44 -5.36
N PHE A 129 7.88 5.62 -4.37
CA PHE A 129 7.84 4.16 -4.42
C PHE A 129 6.44 3.61 -4.08
N PHE A 130 5.78 4.19 -3.07
CA PHE A 130 4.47 3.79 -2.59
C PHE A 130 3.34 4.51 -3.36
N THR A 131 2.25 4.86 -2.67
CA THR A 131 0.99 5.27 -3.30
C THR A 131 0.80 6.78 -3.30
N PHE A 132 1.45 7.55 -2.43
CA PHE A 132 1.09 8.96 -2.21
C PHE A 132 1.37 9.87 -3.41
N ARG A 133 2.47 9.64 -4.16
CA ARG A 133 2.69 10.38 -5.42
C ARG A 133 1.53 10.10 -6.38
N ARG A 134 1.22 8.82 -6.62
CA ARG A 134 0.11 8.41 -7.51
C ARG A 134 -1.24 8.96 -7.06
N GLU A 135 -1.51 8.95 -5.76
CA GLU A 135 -2.69 9.57 -5.15
C GLU A 135 -2.78 11.05 -5.51
N SER A 136 -1.67 11.78 -5.34
CA SER A 136 -1.61 13.21 -5.61
C SER A 136 -1.85 13.52 -7.09
N LEU A 137 -1.27 12.74 -8.01
CA LEU A 137 -1.50 12.91 -9.45
C LEU A 137 -2.94 12.53 -9.87
N HIS A 138 -3.52 11.52 -9.24
CA HIS A 138 -4.89 11.08 -9.55
C HIS A 138 -5.94 12.09 -9.04
N LYS A 139 -5.75 12.60 -7.82
CA LYS A 139 -6.71 13.49 -7.17
C LYS A 139 -6.51 14.96 -7.58
N TYR A 140 -5.26 15.33 -7.87
CA TYR A 140 -4.84 16.70 -8.15
C TYR A 140 -3.82 16.74 -9.31
N SER A 141 -2.53 16.99 -9.03
CA SER A 141 -1.48 17.13 -10.03
C SER A 141 -0.08 16.98 -9.43
N GLU A 142 0.93 16.87 -10.29
CA GLU A 142 2.34 16.86 -9.89
C GLU A 142 2.70 18.12 -9.06
N ARG A 143 2.13 19.27 -9.41
CA ARG A 143 2.36 20.53 -8.68
C ARG A 143 1.97 20.42 -7.21
N ILE A 144 0.87 19.74 -6.92
CA ILE A 144 0.44 19.49 -5.53
C ILE A 144 1.40 18.53 -4.83
N TYR A 145 1.81 17.45 -5.51
CA TYR A 145 2.79 16.52 -4.97
C TYR A 145 4.11 17.23 -4.59
N GLU A 146 4.66 18.05 -5.48
CA GLU A 146 5.87 18.83 -5.23
C GLU A 146 5.70 19.82 -4.07
N ALA A 147 4.52 20.43 -3.93
CA ALA A 147 4.20 21.26 -2.78
C ALA A 147 4.13 20.45 -1.47
N CYS A 148 3.61 19.21 -1.51
CA CYS A 148 3.62 18.31 -0.36
C CYS A 148 5.05 17.93 0.04
N VAL A 149 5.90 17.53 -0.90
CA VAL A 149 7.31 17.18 -0.63
C VAL A 149 8.06 18.37 -0.01
N ARG A 150 7.91 19.58 -0.55
CA ARG A 150 8.50 20.79 0.06
C ARG A 150 8.01 21.03 1.49
N SER A 151 6.74 20.73 1.77
CA SER A 151 6.19 20.85 3.12
C SER A 151 6.75 19.82 4.10
N PHE A 152 7.09 18.62 3.60
CA PHE A 152 7.69 17.56 4.40
C PHE A 152 9.07 17.93 4.91
N ASP A 153 9.88 18.61 4.09
CA ASP A 153 11.20 19.10 4.48
C ASP A 153 11.15 20.16 5.61
N ALA A 154 10.00 20.81 5.80
CA ALA A 154 9.80 21.78 6.87
C ALA A 154 9.40 21.15 8.22
N LEU A 155 8.94 19.89 8.24
CA LEU A 155 8.45 19.21 9.44
C LEU A 155 9.56 19.09 10.51
N PRO A 156 9.30 19.48 11.77
CA PRO A 156 10.19 19.21 12.91
C PRO A 156 10.49 17.72 13.09
N LEU A 157 11.64 17.40 13.68
CA LEU A 157 12.14 16.02 13.79
C LEU A 157 11.81 15.36 15.13
N ALA A 158 11.65 16.16 16.18
CA ALA A 158 11.37 15.66 17.53
C ALA A 158 10.59 16.68 18.37
N ALA A 159 10.12 16.23 19.53
CA ALA A 159 9.58 17.09 20.57
C ALA A 159 10.05 16.69 21.97
N LEU A 160 10.19 17.68 22.84
CA LEU A 160 10.43 17.53 24.27
C LEU A 160 9.18 17.94 25.03
N ILE A 161 8.50 16.98 25.65
CA ILE A 161 7.25 17.20 26.38
C ILE A 161 7.56 17.36 27.88
N ASP A 162 7.15 18.49 28.47
CA ASP A 162 7.34 18.85 29.89
C ASP A 162 8.81 18.74 30.38
N GLY A 163 9.78 18.82 29.46
CA GLY A 163 11.19 18.58 29.79
C GLY A 163 11.50 17.14 30.22
N LYS A 164 10.60 16.18 29.98
CA LYS A 164 10.67 14.81 30.51
C LYS A 164 10.63 13.72 29.46
N PHE A 165 9.84 13.90 28.39
CA PHE A 165 9.69 12.88 27.37
C PHE A 165 10.27 13.37 26.06
N PHE A 166 11.17 12.57 25.50
CA PHE A 166 11.62 12.75 24.13
C PHE A 166 10.65 12.02 23.20
N ALA A 167 10.11 12.73 22.23
CA ALA A 167 9.18 12.19 21.26
C ALA A 167 9.77 12.32 19.86
N VAL A 168 9.75 11.22 19.11
CA VAL A 168 10.40 11.07 17.80
C VAL A 168 9.67 9.99 17.01
N HIS A 169 9.72 9.98 15.68
CA HIS A 169 9.10 8.92 14.88
C HIS A 169 9.80 7.56 15.08
N GLY A 170 11.08 7.53 14.66
CA GLY A 170 12.03 6.43 14.74
C GLY A 170 12.47 6.15 16.18
N GLY A 171 13.69 6.54 16.49
CA GLY A 171 14.19 6.41 17.84
C GLY A 171 15.49 7.15 18.06
N ILE A 172 16.41 6.51 18.80
CA ILE A 172 17.72 7.06 19.10
C ILE A 172 18.77 6.59 18.09
N SER A 173 19.89 7.32 18.03
CA SER A 173 21.00 7.08 17.11
C SER A 173 22.30 6.93 17.88
N PRO A 174 23.30 6.16 17.38
CA PRO A 174 24.67 6.22 17.90
C PRO A 174 25.29 7.64 17.77
N HIS A 175 24.76 8.46 16.86
CA HIS A 175 25.17 9.85 16.65
C HIS A 175 24.38 10.85 17.50
N LEU A 176 23.45 10.39 18.35
CA LEU A 176 22.65 11.23 19.24
C LEU A 176 23.13 11.08 20.68
N ASP A 177 24.03 11.97 21.11
CA ASP A 177 24.52 11.98 22.49
C ASP A 177 23.56 12.77 23.40
N LYS A 178 23.29 14.02 23.02
CA LYS A 178 22.40 14.93 23.72
C LYS A 178 21.26 15.36 22.82
N ILE A 179 20.09 15.64 23.40
CA ILE A 179 18.96 16.22 22.65
C ILE A 179 19.32 17.56 21.99
N SER A 180 20.34 18.27 22.48
CA SER A 180 20.87 19.49 21.85
C SER A 180 21.55 19.25 20.50
N ASP A 181 21.96 18.01 20.19
CA ASP A 181 22.62 17.67 18.94
C ASP A 181 21.65 17.84 17.75
N LEU A 182 20.33 17.74 18.00
CA LEU A 182 19.31 18.00 17.00
C LEU A 182 19.38 19.43 16.44
N ASN A 183 19.90 20.40 17.19
CA ASN A 183 20.01 21.79 16.72
C ASN A 183 21.01 21.96 15.57
N GLN A 184 21.88 20.97 15.34
CA GLN A 184 22.92 21.00 14.30
C GLN A 184 22.46 20.36 12.99
N ILE A 185 21.30 19.71 12.98
CA ILE A 185 20.75 19.06 11.78
C ILE A 185 20.20 20.12 10.84
N ASP A 186 20.61 20.12 9.58
CA ASP A 186 19.81 20.75 8.53
C ASP A 186 18.71 19.78 8.13
N ARG A 187 17.46 20.10 8.49
CA ARG A 187 16.31 19.23 8.21
C ARG A 187 15.64 19.52 6.88
N PHE A 188 15.95 20.64 6.23
CA PHE A 188 15.30 21.13 5.02
C PHE A 188 15.85 20.43 3.77
N MET A 189 15.83 19.10 3.81
CA MET A 189 16.38 18.22 2.80
C MET A 189 15.63 16.89 2.80
N GLU A 190 15.74 16.17 1.69
CA GLU A 190 15.36 14.76 1.64
C GLU A 190 16.18 13.97 2.68
N PRO A 191 15.56 13.10 3.48
CA PRO A 191 16.29 12.31 4.46
C PRO A 191 17.36 11.45 3.78
N PRO A 192 18.63 11.52 4.22
CA PRO A 192 19.68 10.69 3.66
C PRO A 192 19.47 9.21 3.99
N SER A 193 20.17 8.32 3.28
CA SER A 193 20.14 6.87 3.53
C SER A 193 20.89 6.44 4.80
N SER A 194 21.61 7.35 5.46
CA SER A 194 22.33 7.13 6.72
C SER A 194 22.57 8.45 7.46
N GLY A 195 22.96 8.37 8.73
CA GLY A 195 23.25 9.53 9.59
C GLY A 195 22.08 9.90 10.50
N LEU A 196 22.28 10.91 11.35
CA LEU A 196 21.36 11.21 12.44
C LEU A 196 19.92 11.49 11.98
N LEU A 197 19.72 12.23 10.88
CA LEU A 197 18.39 12.47 10.33
C LEU A 197 17.71 11.15 9.89
N CYS A 198 18.43 10.26 9.22
CA CYS A 198 17.93 8.93 8.88
C CYS A 198 17.53 8.16 10.14
N ASP A 199 18.39 8.15 11.15
CA ASP A 199 18.21 7.36 12.37
C ASP A 199 17.01 7.82 13.21
N LEU A 200 16.79 9.13 13.30
CA LEU A 200 15.61 9.69 13.98
C LEU A 200 14.30 9.22 13.34
N LEU A 201 14.29 8.88 12.05
CA LEU A 201 13.10 8.47 11.32
C LEU A 201 12.96 6.93 11.21
N TRP A 202 14.07 6.18 11.23
CA TRP A 202 14.09 4.75 10.86
C TRP A 202 14.57 3.79 11.96
N ALA A 203 15.11 4.29 13.08
CA ALA A 203 15.63 3.40 14.12
C ALA A 203 14.49 2.69 14.88
N ASP A 204 14.71 1.43 15.24
CA ASP A 204 13.75 0.60 15.97
C ASP A 204 14.33 0.06 17.30
N PRO A 205 13.51 -0.25 18.31
CA PRO A 205 13.95 -1.09 19.42
C PRO A 205 14.48 -2.44 18.90
N PHE A 206 15.45 -3.02 19.61
CA PHE A 206 15.92 -4.36 19.31
C PHE A 206 14.78 -5.40 19.43
N PRO A 207 14.67 -6.44 18.58
CA PRO A 207 13.56 -7.40 18.65
C PRO A 207 13.34 -8.04 20.03
N GLU A 208 14.42 -8.30 20.77
CA GLU A 208 14.40 -8.81 22.15
C GLU A 208 14.62 -7.69 23.18
N TYR A 209 14.14 -6.48 22.93
CA TYR A 209 14.40 -5.28 23.75
C TYR A 209 14.19 -5.54 25.24
N GLY A 210 15.26 -5.33 26.02
CA GLY A 210 15.28 -5.56 27.46
C GLY A 210 15.59 -6.99 27.90
N ASN A 211 15.71 -7.96 27.00
CA ASN A 211 16.17 -9.32 27.28
C ASN A 211 17.27 -9.76 26.31
N GLU A 212 18.08 -8.79 25.86
CA GLU A 212 19.09 -9.03 24.83
C GLU A 212 20.15 -10.01 25.33
N ASN A 213 20.27 -11.17 24.66
CA ASN A 213 21.27 -12.21 24.99
C ASN A 213 22.55 -12.11 24.13
N LEU A 214 22.77 -10.96 23.49
CA LEU A 214 23.93 -10.73 22.64
C LEU A 214 25.08 -10.09 23.44
N PRO A 215 26.35 -10.43 23.11
CA PRO A 215 27.47 -9.65 23.61
C PRO A 215 27.26 -8.18 23.20
N PRO A 216 27.64 -7.18 24.01
CA PRO A 216 27.53 -5.77 23.65
C PRO A 216 28.48 -5.46 22.49
N VAL A 217 28.04 -5.73 21.26
CA VAL A 217 28.76 -5.35 20.05
C VAL A 217 28.30 -3.94 19.71
N ALA A 218 29.29 -3.06 19.53
CA ALA A 218 29.05 -1.73 18.97
C ALA A 218 29.19 -1.84 17.45
N TYR A 219 28.33 -1.14 16.71
CA TYR A 219 28.53 -0.96 15.27
C TYR A 219 29.92 -0.37 14.98
N ASP A 220 30.39 0.52 15.86
CA ASP A 220 31.78 0.98 15.91
C ASP A 220 32.42 0.55 17.23
N PRO A 221 33.33 -0.45 17.24
CA PRO A 221 34.00 -0.92 18.46
C PRO A 221 34.92 0.13 19.09
N THR A 222 35.26 1.20 18.36
CA THR A 222 36.13 2.28 18.82
C THR A 222 35.37 3.39 19.54
N ASP A 223 34.04 3.50 19.34
CA ASP A 223 33.20 4.50 20.00
C ASP A 223 32.35 3.88 21.12
N PRO A 224 32.63 4.18 22.41
CA PRO A 224 31.80 3.74 23.53
C PRO A 224 30.32 4.14 23.42
N ARG A 225 30.01 5.22 22.68
CA ARG A 225 28.64 5.72 22.45
C ARG A 225 27.87 4.86 21.45
N ALA A 226 28.56 4.15 20.57
CA ALA A 226 27.96 3.23 19.60
C ALA A 226 27.58 1.86 20.20
N ARG A 227 27.84 1.65 21.49
CA ARG A 227 27.45 0.41 22.20
C ARG A 227 25.94 0.27 22.27
N GLY A 228 25.45 -0.93 21.95
CA GLY A 228 24.03 -1.24 22.04
C GLY A 228 23.21 -0.76 20.85
N PHE A 229 23.88 -0.50 19.72
CA PHE A 229 23.27 -0.23 18.41
C PHE A 229 23.74 -1.30 17.41
N TYR A 230 22.79 -1.91 16.70
CA TYR A 230 23.02 -2.95 15.71
C TYR A 230 22.41 -2.52 14.37
N SER A 231 22.96 -2.95 13.24
CA SER A 231 22.36 -2.64 11.94
C SER A 231 20.92 -3.16 11.86
N ASN A 232 19.99 -2.30 11.46
CA ASN A 232 18.58 -2.68 11.34
C ASN A 232 18.33 -3.43 10.03
N GLN A 233 18.34 -4.76 10.10
CA GLN A 233 18.18 -5.62 8.94
C GLN A 233 16.76 -5.55 8.33
N VAL A 234 15.75 -5.34 9.19
CA VAL A 234 14.34 -5.20 8.80
C VAL A 234 14.18 -3.97 7.91
N ARG A 235 14.67 -2.81 8.38
CA ARG A 235 14.59 -1.55 7.64
C ARG A 235 15.60 -1.45 6.50
N GLY A 236 16.71 -2.19 6.58
CA GLY A 236 17.79 -2.12 5.57
C GLY A 236 18.62 -0.83 5.62
N CYS A 237 18.35 0.03 6.58
CA CYS A 237 19.07 1.27 6.90
C CYS A 237 18.98 1.51 8.42
N SER A 238 19.74 2.46 8.95
CA SER A 238 19.73 2.80 10.38
C SER A 238 20.02 1.60 11.32
N PHE A 239 19.55 1.68 12.58
CA PHE A 239 19.94 0.84 13.68
C PHE A 239 18.77 0.31 14.50
N ASN A 240 18.93 -0.89 15.04
CA ASN A 240 18.20 -1.35 16.20
C ASN A 240 18.93 -0.90 17.47
N TYR A 241 18.22 -0.25 18.40
CA TYR A 241 18.76 0.19 19.70
C TYR A 241 18.31 -0.70 20.85
N THR A 242 19.23 -0.98 21.76
CA THR A 242 19.00 -1.83 22.95
C THR A 242 18.43 -1.06 24.14
N TYR A 243 17.89 -1.79 25.12
CA TYR A 243 17.44 -1.24 26.39
C TYR A 243 18.56 -0.52 27.15
N SER A 244 19.79 -1.03 27.09
CA SER A 244 20.94 -0.36 27.69
C SER A 244 21.26 0.98 27.02
N ALA A 245 21.18 1.07 25.69
CA ALA A 245 21.43 2.31 24.96
C ALA A 245 20.39 3.37 25.33
N VAL A 246 19.11 2.98 25.39
CA VAL A 246 18.03 3.89 25.82
C VAL A 246 18.20 4.33 27.27
N CYS A 247 18.53 3.42 28.20
CA CYS A 247 18.74 3.81 29.59
C CYS A 247 19.87 4.83 29.74
N ALA A 248 20.98 4.64 29.04
CA ALA A 248 22.11 5.57 29.04
C ALA A 248 21.70 6.94 28.45
N PHE A 249 20.97 6.95 27.34
CA PHE A 249 20.46 8.18 26.73
C PHE A 249 19.50 8.95 27.66
N LEU A 250 18.56 8.26 28.29
CA LEU A 250 17.58 8.85 29.21
C LEU A 250 18.27 9.44 30.45
N GLU A 251 19.24 8.73 31.03
CA GLU A 251 20.01 9.22 32.18
C GLU A 251 20.81 10.46 31.82
N ARG A 252 21.57 10.41 30.72
CA ARG A 252 22.42 11.51 30.24
C ARG A 252 21.63 12.79 29.96
N ASN A 253 20.41 12.66 29.45
CA ASN A 253 19.55 13.79 29.10
C ASN A 253 18.52 14.14 30.19
N GLY A 254 18.53 13.46 31.33
CA GLY A 254 17.59 13.72 32.43
C GLY A 254 16.13 13.32 32.14
N LEU A 255 15.88 12.52 31.10
CA LEU A 255 14.56 12.18 30.58
C LEU A 255 13.91 10.98 31.30
N LEU A 256 12.58 10.91 31.28
CA LEU A 256 11.79 9.85 31.91
C LEU A 256 11.53 8.66 30.98
N GLY A 257 11.31 8.92 29.69
CA GLY A 257 11.05 7.90 28.67
C GLY A 257 10.94 8.50 27.27
N ILE A 258 10.81 7.63 26.27
CA ILE A 258 10.66 7.98 24.86
C ILE A 258 9.25 7.65 24.37
N PHE A 259 8.61 8.55 23.63
CA PHE A 259 7.42 8.25 22.83
C PHE A 259 7.80 8.10 21.35
N ARG A 260 7.37 7.03 20.70
CA ARG A 260 7.71 6.77 19.30
C ARG A 260 6.59 6.08 18.48
N GLY A 261 6.68 6.17 17.15
CA GLY A 261 5.72 5.61 16.17
C GLY A 261 6.25 4.38 15.42
N HIS A 262 6.11 4.36 14.09
CA HIS A 262 6.80 3.55 13.05
C HIS A 262 6.60 2.03 13.02
N GLU A 263 6.28 1.40 14.16
CA GLU A 263 6.06 -0.04 14.26
C GLU A 263 4.64 -0.34 14.67
N VAL A 264 3.89 -0.96 13.75
CA VAL A 264 2.53 -1.45 13.99
C VAL A 264 2.45 -2.33 15.24
N GLN A 265 1.43 -2.10 16.07
CA GLN A 265 1.16 -2.85 17.30
C GLN A 265 -0.25 -3.39 17.28
N ASP A 266 -0.44 -4.67 17.64
CA ASP A 266 -1.76 -5.31 17.69
C ASP A 266 -2.74 -4.55 18.62
N ALA A 267 -2.25 -4.10 19.76
CA ALA A 267 -3.02 -3.28 20.70
C ALA A 267 -3.03 -1.77 20.36
N GLY A 268 -2.38 -1.35 19.27
CA GLY A 268 -2.14 0.06 18.94
C GLY A 268 -1.08 0.74 19.80
N TYR A 269 -0.47 0.04 20.76
CA TYR A 269 0.66 0.53 21.55
C TYR A 269 1.48 -0.62 22.13
N LEU A 270 2.71 -0.30 22.54
CA LEU A 270 3.58 -1.18 23.31
C LEU A 270 4.35 -0.38 24.37
N MET A 271 4.21 -0.77 25.64
CA MET A 271 5.06 -0.26 26.72
C MET A 271 6.27 -1.18 26.87
N HIS A 272 7.45 -0.69 26.51
CA HIS A 272 8.69 -1.45 26.62
C HIS A 272 9.18 -1.54 28.07
N ARG A 273 10.26 -2.30 28.29
CA ARG A 273 10.86 -2.55 29.61
C ARG A 273 11.03 -1.25 30.41
N LYS A 274 10.61 -1.28 31.68
CA LYS A 274 10.73 -0.15 32.61
C LYS A 274 12.17 0.10 33.01
N THR A 275 12.57 1.37 33.07
CA THR A 275 13.87 1.78 33.59
C THR A 275 14.04 1.34 35.05
N ALA A 276 15.26 0.93 35.43
CA ALA A 276 15.53 0.44 36.78
C ALA A 276 15.33 1.53 37.84
N ALA A 277 15.77 2.76 37.56
CA ALA A 277 15.75 3.89 38.47
C ALA A 277 14.36 4.54 38.62
N LYS A 278 13.72 4.91 37.50
CA LYS A 278 12.46 5.67 37.51
C LYS A 278 11.21 4.76 37.49
N LYS A 279 11.37 3.45 37.31
CA LYS A 279 10.28 2.44 37.22
C LYS A 279 9.20 2.80 36.18
N PHE A 280 9.60 3.54 35.15
CA PHE A 280 8.74 4.01 34.07
C PHE A 280 9.17 3.34 32.75
N PRO A 281 8.25 3.00 31.83
CA PRO A 281 8.59 2.44 30.51
C PRO A 281 9.67 3.28 29.81
N SER A 282 10.78 2.64 29.44
CA SER A 282 11.90 3.34 28.80
C SER A 282 11.51 3.89 27.43
N VAL A 283 10.73 3.13 26.68
CA VAL A 283 10.14 3.50 25.39
C VAL A 283 8.66 3.12 25.41
N ILE A 284 7.82 3.92 24.76
CA ILE A 284 6.43 3.61 24.47
C ILE A 284 6.21 3.81 22.98
N THR A 285 5.90 2.72 22.27
CA THR A 285 5.48 2.75 20.87
C THR A 285 3.97 2.99 20.83
N VAL A 286 3.50 3.91 19.99
CA VAL A 286 2.08 4.16 19.72
C VAL A 286 1.83 4.09 18.22
N PHE A 287 0.73 3.47 17.83
CA PHE A 287 0.32 3.30 16.44
C PHE A 287 -1.15 3.66 16.31
N SER A 288 -1.48 4.64 15.46
CA SER A 288 -2.81 5.26 15.41
C SER A 288 -3.60 4.89 14.15
N ALA A 289 -3.13 3.91 13.36
CA ALA A 289 -3.83 3.33 12.22
C ALA A 289 -4.45 1.96 12.61
N PRO A 290 -5.73 1.90 13.04
CA PRO A 290 -6.41 0.64 13.32
C PRO A 290 -6.68 -0.16 12.04
N ASN A 291 -6.76 -1.49 12.14
CA ASN A 291 -6.94 -2.40 11.01
C ASN A 291 -6.04 -2.05 9.82
N TYR A 292 -4.76 -1.84 10.10
CA TYR A 292 -3.78 -1.37 9.13
C TYR A 292 -3.82 -2.21 7.85
N LEU A 293 -3.74 -1.54 6.69
CA LEU A 293 -3.86 -2.13 5.35
C LEU A 293 -5.13 -2.95 5.11
N ASP A 294 -6.19 -2.73 5.88
CA ASP A 294 -7.44 -3.49 5.88
C ASP A 294 -7.31 -4.98 6.24
N VAL A 295 -6.14 -5.43 6.71
CA VAL A 295 -5.83 -6.86 6.91
C VAL A 295 -5.19 -7.19 8.25
N TYR A 296 -4.56 -6.22 8.93
CA TYR A 296 -3.86 -6.50 10.19
C TYR A 296 -4.80 -6.75 11.37
N HIS A 297 -6.03 -6.24 11.32
CA HIS A 297 -7.02 -6.33 12.40
C HIS A 297 -6.56 -5.79 13.77
N ASN A 298 -5.47 -5.02 13.80
CA ASN A 298 -4.97 -4.36 15.01
C ASN A 298 -5.90 -3.25 15.48
N LYS A 299 -5.79 -2.86 16.74
CA LYS A 299 -6.35 -1.62 17.27
C LYS A 299 -5.43 -0.43 16.95
N GLY A 300 -6.01 0.75 16.91
CA GLY A 300 -5.30 2.01 17.00
C GLY A 300 -5.27 2.50 18.45
N ALA A 301 -4.30 3.34 18.81
CA ALA A 301 -4.30 4.00 20.10
C ALA A 301 -3.78 5.44 20.03
N VAL A 302 -4.15 6.25 21.03
CA VAL A 302 -3.55 7.55 21.34
C VAL A 302 -3.13 7.59 22.81
N ILE A 303 -2.06 8.33 23.12
CA ILE A 303 -1.55 8.50 24.49
C ILE A 303 -1.97 9.86 25.01
N LYS A 304 -2.80 9.91 26.05
CA LYS A 304 -3.18 11.15 26.74
C LYS A 304 -2.29 11.35 27.96
N TYR A 305 -1.48 12.41 27.94
CA TYR A 305 -0.65 12.83 29.04
C TYR A 305 -1.21 14.12 29.66
N LYS A 306 -1.73 14.03 30.89
CA LYS A 306 -2.35 15.15 31.62
C LYS A 306 -2.09 15.00 33.11
N ASN A 307 -1.72 16.09 33.78
CA ASN A 307 -1.47 16.13 35.22
C ASN A 307 -0.46 15.05 35.68
N LYS A 308 0.61 14.84 34.90
CA LYS A 308 1.63 13.80 35.13
C LYS A 308 1.13 12.36 35.03
N ASN A 309 -0.12 12.13 34.60
CA ASN A 309 -0.69 10.81 34.36
C ASN A 309 -0.74 10.52 32.87
N ILE A 310 -0.44 9.27 32.51
CA ILE A 310 -0.55 8.75 31.15
C ILE A 310 -1.74 7.80 31.09
N THR A 311 -2.64 8.05 30.14
CA THR A 311 -3.77 7.18 29.84
C THR A 311 -3.72 6.82 28.36
N ILE A 312 -3.83 5.54 28.03
CA ILE A 312 -3.88 5.08 26.65
C ILE A 312 -5.35 4.87 26.27
N ARG A 313 -5.76 5.44 25.15
CA ARG A 313 -7.11 5.28 24.58
C ARG A 313 -6.99 4.49 23.29
N GLN A 314 -7.47 3.26 23.30
CA GLN A 314 -7.54 2.41 22.12
C GLN A 314 -8.85 2.65 21.35
N PHE A 315 -8.82 2.40 20.05
CA PHE A 315 -9.98 2.49 19.17
C PHE A 315 -9.87 1.48 18.03
N ASN A 316 -11.02 1.13 17.45
CA ASN A 316 -11.13 0.23 16.30
C ASN A 316 -11.26 1.04 15.01
N ALA A 317 -11.08 0.36 13.88
CA ALA A 317 -11.19 0.97 12.57
C ALA A 317 -12.62 1.42 12.25
N SER A 318 -12.69 2.46 11.44
CA SER A 318 -13.90 3.06 10.89
C SER A 318 -14.08 2.59 9.45
N GLN A 319 -15.32 2.57 8.98
CA GLN A 319 -15.58 2.33 7.56
C GLN A 319 -15.04 3.49 6.73
N HIS A 320 -14.47 3.17 5.57
CA HIS A 320 -14.04 4.14 4.58
C HIS A 320 -14.48 3.71 3.17
N PRO A 321 -14.59 4.64 2.22
CA PRO A 321 -14.84 4.32 0.81
C PRO A 321 -13.77 3.38 0.24
N TYR A 322 -14.20 2.55 -0.70
CA TYR A 322 -13.33 1.60 -1.37
C TYR A 322 -12.66 2.24 -2.58
N TRP A 323 -11.34 2.06 -2.68
CA TRP A 323 -10.57 2.40 -3.87
C TRP A 323 -9.96 1.12 -4.46
N LEU A 324 -10.03 0.99 -5.78
CA LEU A 324 -9.24 -0.03 -6.47
C LEU A 324 -7.74 0.26 -6.25
N PRO A 325 -6.89 -0.79 -6.19
CA PRO A 325 -5.47 -0.61 -6.03
C PRO A 325 -4.90 0.40 -7.02
N ASN A 326 -3.98 1.23 -6.53
CA ASN A 326 -3.29 2.23 -7.35
C ASN A 326 -4.22 3.26 -8.01
N PHE A 327 -5.42 3.49 -7.46
CA PHE A 327 -6.42 4.44 -7.96
C PHE A 327 -6.86 4.17 -9.41
N MET A 328 -6.84 2.88 -9.79
CA MET A 328 -7.27 2.45 -11.12
C MET A 328 -8.76 2.68 -11.32
N ASP A 329 -9.16 3.15 -12.50
CA ASP A 329 -10.58 3.25 -12.84
C ASP A 329 -11.16 1.88 -13.25
N ALA A 330 -12.48 1.77 -13.19
CA ALA A 330 -13.19 0.52 -13.46
C ALA A 330 -12.98 0.00 -14.89
N PHE A 331 -12.74 0.87 -15.87
CA PHE A 331 -12.48 0.44 -17.25
C PHE A 331 -11.08 -0.15 -17.37
N THR A 332 -10.06 0.57 -16.89
CA THR A 332 -8.68 0.07 -16.89
C THR A 332 -8.58 -1.28 -16.16
N TRP A 333 -9.30 -1.44 -15.05
CA TRP A 333 -9.34 -2.70 -14.30
C TRP A 333 -10.06 -3.83 -15.03
N SER A 334 -11.22 -3.57 -15.63
CA SER A 334 -12.08 -4.62 -16.19
C SER A 334 -11.81 -4.95 -17.66
N LEU A 335 -11.25 -4.03 -18.44
CA LEU A 335 -11.09 -4.19 -19.89
C LEU A 335 -10.19 -5.38 -20.26
N PRO A 336 -9.06 -5.65 -19.57
CA PRO A 336 -8.28 -6.86 -19.84
C PRO A 336 -9.08 -8.15 -19.66
N PHE A 337 -9.89 -8.22 -18.60
CA PHE A 337 -10.76 -9.36 -18.33
C PHE A 337 -11.85 -9.50 -19.39
N VAL A 338 -12.55 -8.41 -19.72
CA VAL A 338 -13.61 -8.42 -20.75
C VAL A 338 -13.04 -8.83 -22.10
N GLY A 339 -11.89 -8.28 -22.50
CA GLY A 339 -11.22 -8.64 -23.74
C GLY A 339 -10.81 -10.12 -23.77
N SER A 340 -10.25 -10.63 -22.68
CA SER A 340 -9.91 -12.05 -22.52
C SER A 340 -11.15 -12.94 -22.69
N LYS A 341 -12.25 -12.62 -22.02
CA LYS A 341 -13.49 -13.44 -22.09
C LYS A 341 -14.18 -13.39 -23.43
N ILE A 342 -14.24 -12.21 -24.07
CA ILE A 342 -14.75 -12.09 -25.44
C ILE A 342 -13.90 -12.94 -26.39
N THR A 343 -12.57 -12.89 -26.23
CA THR A 343 -11.67 -13.63 -27.11
C THR A 343 -11.79 -15.14 -26.90
N GLU A 344 -11.86 -15.60 -25.65
CA GLU A 344 -12.15 -17.01 -25.33
C GLU A 344 -13.48 -17.47 -25.94
N MET A 345 -14.53 -16.66 -25.83
CA MET A 345 -15.84 -16.94 -26.43
C MET A 345 -15.75 -17.03 -27.96
N LEU A 346 -15.06 -16.09 -28.61
CA LEU A 346 -14.87 -16.09 -30.06
C LEU A 346 -14.07 -17.31 -30.53
N LEU A 347 -13.04 -17.73 -29.79
CA LEU A 347 -12.31 -18.96 -30.08
C LEU A 347 -13.17 -20.20 -29.91
N ALA A 348 -14.01 -20.25 -28.88
CA ALA A 348 -14.95 -21.35 -28.69
C ALA A 348 -15.94 -21.42 -29.86
N VAL A 349 -16.52 -20.28 -30.28
CA VAL A 349 -17.41 -20.22 -31.46
C VAL A 349 -16.69 -20.64 -32.73
N LEU A 350 -15.46 -20.15 -32.97
CA LEU A 350 -14.67 -20.53 -34.13
C LEU A 350 -14.22 -21.99 -34.10
N SER A 351 -14.09 -22.60 -32.92
CA SER A 351 -13.77 -24.03 -32.77
C SER A 351 -14.94 -24.95 -33.08
N VAL A 352 -16.18 -24.42 -33.12
CA VAL A 352 -17.38 -25.15 -33.58
C VAL A 352 -17.39 -25.29 -35.10
N CYS A 353 -16.68 -24.43 -35.84
CA CYS A 353 -16.34 -24.70 -37.24
C CYS A 353 -15.34 -25.87 -37.25
N THR A 354 -15.89 -27.08 -37.30
CA THR A 354 -15.18 -28.35 -37.25
C THR A 354 -14.19 -28.45 -38.41
N GLN A 355 -13.16 -29.28 -38.22
CA GLN A 355 -12.27 -29.66 -39.32
C GLN A 355 -13.05 -30.13 -40.56
N GLU A 356 -14.28 -30.64 -40.40
CA GLU A 356 -15.20 -31.03 -41.49
C GLU A 356 -15.51 -29.90 -42.49
N GLU A 357 -15.73 -28.64 -42.07
CA GLU A 357 -15.93 -27.52 -43.04
C GLU A 357 -14.62 -27.06 -43.71
N LEU A 358 -13.47 -27.36 -43.10
CA LEU A 358 -12.13 -27.07 -43.62
C LEU A 358 -11.58 -28.21 -44.49
N SER A 359 -12.06 -29.44 -44.29
CA SER A 359 -11.65 -30.68 -44.97
C SER A 359 -12.60 -31.12 -46.07
N ASP A 360 -13.77 -30.51 -46.24
CA ASP A 360 -14.68 -30.82 -47.34
C ASP A 360 -14.15 -30.27 -48.68
N THR A 361 -13.15 -30.98 -49.19
CA THR A 361 -13.00 -31.33 -50.60
C THR A 361 -12.47 -32.77 -50.70
N SER A 362 -13.21 -33.59 -51.47
CA SER A 362 -12.88 -34.92 -52.04
C SER A 362 -13.36 -36.18 -51.30
N SER A 363 -14.03 -37.06 -52.09
CA SER A 363 -14.42 -38.46 -51.88
C SER A 363 -15.62 -38.79 -50.96
N ASP A 364 -16.83 -38.82 -51.51
CA ASP A 364 -17.57 -40.09 -51.74
C ASP A 364 -18.96 -39.87 -52.36
N TYR A 365 -19.01 -39.90 -53.70
CA TYR A 365 -20.14 -40.47 -54.45
C TYR A 365 -19.57 -41.12 -55.71
N THR A 366 -18.99 -42.31 -55.55
CA THR A 366 -18.82 -43.21 -56.69
C THR A 366 -20.19 -43.81 -57.03
N GLY A 367 -20.82 -43.33 -58.10
CA GLY A 367 -22.13 -43.83 -58.54
C GLY A 367 -22.62 -43.25 -59.87
N GLU A 368 -21.79 -43.36 -60.92
CA GLU A 368 -22.16 -43.55 -62.34
C GLU A 368 -22.88 -42.45 -63.15
N TYR A 369 -22.23 -42.05 -64.27
CA TYR A 369 -22.71 -41.32 -65.48
C TYR A 369 -23.24 -39.87 -65.25
N TYR A 370 -22.69 -38.79 -65.82
CA TYR A 370 -22.46 -38.44 -67.23
C TYR A 370 -21.42 -37.31 -67.38
N ASP A 371 -20.86 -37.23 -68.59
CA ASP A 371 -20.08 -36.16 -69.23
C ASP A 371 -20.74 -34.76 -69.14
N ALA A 372 -20.02 -33.75 -68.62
CA ALA A 372 -20.13 -32.34 -69.00
C ALA A 372 -18.97 -31.51 -68.40
N GLN A 373 -18.34 -30.70 -69.25
CA GLN A 373 -17.29 -29.74 -68.95
C GLN A 373 -17.80 -28.51 -68.16
N GLN A 374 -16.88 -27.88 -67.44
CA GLN A 374 -16.88 -26.45 -67.07
C GLN A 374 -18.02 -25.97 -66.17
N ASP A 375 -17.90 -26.26 -64.88
CA ASP A 375 -18.29 -25.45 -63.72
C ASP A 375 -17.44 -26.08 -62.59
N ASP A 376 -16.37 -25.47 -62.09
CA ASP A 376 -16.41 -24.80 -60.76
C ASP A 376 -15.01 -24.26 -60.35
N GLU A 377 -14.15 -23.80 -61.27
CA GLU A 377 -12.87 -23.14 -60.87
C GLU A 377 -13.14 -21.88 -60.01
N GLU A 378 -14.18 -21.11 -60.32
CA GLU A 378 -14.60 -19.95 -59.51
C GLU A 378 -15.19 -20.35 -58.14
N GLU A 379 -15.94 -21.46 -58.05
CA GLU A 379 -16.48 -21.94 -56.77
C GLU A 379 -15.39 -22.54 -55.87
N GLU A 380 -14.39 -23.22 -56.45
CA GLU A 380 -13.24 -23.76 -55.73
C GLU A 380 -12.32 -22.63 -55.23
N GLU A 381 -12.07 -21.60 -56.05
CA GLU A 381 -11.38 -20.38 -55.62
C GLU A 381 -12.14 -19.62 -54.53
N GLU A 382 -13.48 -19.54 -54.62
CA GLU A 382 -14.31 -18.90 -53.59
C GLU A 382 -14.29 -19.69 -52.27
N ARG A 383 -14.29 -21.02 -52.32
CA ARG A 383 -14.18 -21.90 -51.15
C ARG A 383 -12.82 -21.76 -50.48
N GLU A 384 -11.72 -21.74 -51.24
CA GLU A 384 -10.37 -21.52 -50.70
C GLU A 384 -10.18 -20.10 -50.15
N ARG A 385 -10.74 -19.07 -50.81
CA ARG A 385 -10.77 -17.69 -50.27
C ARG A 385 -11.49 -17.65 -48.93
N ARG A 386 -12.63 -18.33 -48.80
CA ARG A 386 -13.41 -18.41 -47.55
C ARG A 386 -12.64 -19.17 -46.46
N LYS A 387 -11.96 -20.27 -46.78
CA LYS A 387 -11.07 -20.97 -45.84
C LYS A 387 -9.90 -20.09 -45.38
N GLN A 388 -9.30 -19.32 -46.28
CA GLN A 388 -8.21 -18.40 -45.97
C GLN A 388 -8.66 -17.23 -45.08
N GLU A 389 -9.86 -16.70 -45.31
CA GLU A 389 -10.48 -15.70 -44.44
C GLU A 389 -10.78 -16.24 -43.03
N ILE A 390 -11.29 -17.48 -42.92
CA ILE A 390 -11.55 -18.12 -41.62
C ILE A 390 -10.23 -18.36 -40.87
N ARG A 391 -9.19 -18.89 -41.53
CA ARG A 391 -7.84 -19.04 -40.94
C ARG A 391 -7.28 -17.70 -40.47
N SER A 392 -7.43 -16.65 -41.27
CA SER A 392 -6.98 -15.30 -40.92
C SER A 392 -7.71 -14.74 -39.69
N LYS A 393 -9.02 -14.97 -39.59
CA LYS A 393 -9.84 -14.60 -38.42
C LYS A 393 -9.44 -15.39 -37.17
N ILE A 394 -9.19 -16.69 -37.27
CA ILE A 394 -8.71 -17.53 -36.16
C ILE A 394 -7.34 -17.02 -35.66
N LEU A 395 -6.40 -16.74 -36.56
CA LEU A 395 -5.08 -16.21 -36.20
C LEU A 395 -5.17 -14.81 -35.57
N ALA A 396 -6.09 -13.95 -36.04
CA ALA A 396 -6.32 -12.64 -35.45
C ALA A 396 -6.90 -12.75 -34.02
N VAL A 397 -7.89 -13.61 -33.81
CA VAL A 397 -8.49 -13.85 -32.48
C VAL A 397 -7.47 -14.49 -31.53
N GLY A 398 -6.66 -15.44 -32.00
CA GLY A 398 -5.58 -16.03 -31.20
C GLY A 398 -4.45 -15.04 -30.83
N ARG A 399 -4.21 -14.00 -31.65
CA ARG A 399 -3.30 -12.89 -31.30
C ARG A 399 -3.92 -11.99 -30.23
N MET A 400 -5.18 -11.62 -30.37
CA MET A 400 -5.90 -10.83 -29.36
C MET A 400 -5.96 -11.54 -28.00
N GLN A 401 -6.06 -12.88 -27.99
CA GLN A 401 -6.15 -13.66 -26.75
C GLN A 401 -4.88 -13.47 -25.92
N ARG A 402 -3.72 -13.54 -26.57
CA ARG A 402 -2.42 -13.35 -25.93
C ARG A 402 -2.26 -11.94 -25.38
N VAL A 403 -2.67 -10.92 -26.14
CA VAL A 403 -2.63 -9.52 -25.69
C VAL A 403 -3.49 -9.32 -24.44
N PHE A 404 -4.75 -9.77 -24.46
CA PHE A 404 -5.62 -9.61 -23.30
C PHE A 404 -5.22 -10.48 -22.11
N GLN A 405 -4.59 -11.62 -22.34
CA GLN A 405 -4.03 -12.44 -21.28
C GLN A 405 -2.85 -11.73 -20.59
N LEU A 406 -1.93 -11.14 -21.36
CA LEU A 406 -0.81 -10.35 -20.81
C LEU A 406 -1.31 -9.12 -20.03
N LEU A 407 -2.24 -8.37 -20.59
CA LEU A 407 -2.83 -7.21 -19.92
C LEU A 407 -3.57 -7.60 -18.63
N ARG A 408 -4.17 -8.80 -18.61
CA ARG A 408 -4.85 -9.33 -17.44
C ARG A 408 -3.86 -9.78 -16.37
N GLU A 409 -2.80 -10.49 -16.76
CA GLU A 409 -1.71 -10.85 -15.85
C GLU A 409 -1.06 -9.60 -15.24
N GLU A 410 -0.87 -8.54 -16.02
CA GLU A 410 -0.36 -7.26 -15.53
C GLU A 410 -1.34 -6.60 -14.53
N ALA A 411 -2.63 -6.55 -14.86
CA ALA A 411 -3.66 -6.00 -13.97
C ALA A 411 -3.86 -6.81 -12.68
N GLU A 412 -3.81 -8.14 -12.76
CA GLU A 412 -3.87 -9.04 -11.60
C GLU A 412 -2.60 -8.91 -10.75
N SER A 413 -1.42 -8.80 -11.36
CA SER A 413 -0.15 -8.59 -10.64
C SER A 413 -0.11 -7.26 -9.89
N ALA A 414 -0.74 -6.19 -10.42
CA ALA A 414 -0.86 -4.89 -9.78
C ALA A 414 -1.68 -4.91 -8.46
N THR A 415 -2.25 -6.07 -8.13
CA THR A 415 -3.26 -6.24 -7.09
C THR A 415 -2.81 -7.24 -6.00
N GLU A 416 -1.70 -7.95 -6.18
CA GLU A 416 -1.22 -8.99 -5.24
C GLU A 416 -0.18 -8.48 -4.22
N LEU A 417 -0.50 -8.59 -2.93
CA LEU A 417 0.51 -8.60 -1.86
C LEU A 417 1.32 -9.90 -2.01
N ILE A 418 2.66 -9.78 -2.11
CA ILE A 418 3.52 -10.96 -2.27
C ILE A 418 3.47 -11.83 -1.02
N THR A 419 3.22 -13.13 -1.20
CA THR A 419 3.24 -14.17 -0.15
C THR A 419 4.51 -15.03 -0.16
N THR A 420 5.56 -14.65 -0.91
CA THR A 420 6.78 -15.46 -0.94
C THR A 420 7.61 -15.23 0.33
N PRO A 421 7.88 -16.29 1.14
CA PRO A 421 8.83 -16.18 2.23
C PRO A 421 10.22 -15.84 1.67
N PRO A 422 11.04 -15.08 2.41
CA PRO A 422 12.40 -14.78 1.97
C PRO A 422 13.18 -16.08 1.72
N PRO A 423 14.15 -16.08 0.79
CA PRO A 423 15.02 -17.23 0.58
C PRO A 423 15.71 -17.59 1.91
N PRO A 424 15.89 -18.89 2.22
CA PRO A 424 16.58 -19.30 3.43
C PRO A 424 17.99 -18.71 3.44
N PHE A 425 18.36 -18.15 4.58
CA PHE A 425 19.64 -17.48 4.81
C PHE A 425 20.84 -18.35 4.40
N PRO A 426 21.92 -17.77 3.83
CA PRO A 426 23.20 -18.46 3.73
C PRO A 426 23.68 -18.80 5.15
N SER A 427 23.79 -20.09 5.44
CA SER A 427 24.26 -20.62 6.70
C SER A 427 25.79 -20.54 6.78
N ASP A 428 26.34 -19.33 6.89
CA ASP A 428 27.75 -19.12 7.22
C ASP A 428 27.87 -18.53 8.63
N LEU A 429 27.50 -19.34 9.62
CA LEU A 429 27.96 -19.23 10.99
C LEU A 429 28.40 -20.63 11.44
N PRO A 430 29.61 -20.81 12.03
CA PRO A 430 30.14 -22.11 12.36
C PRO A 430 29.26 -22.79 13.42
N SER A 431 28.86 -24.02 13.11
CA SER A 431 28.05 -24.89 13.96
C SER A 431 28.64 -25.05 15.36
N LEU A 432 27.98 -24.51 16.38
CA LEU A 432 28.23 -24.88 17.77
C LEU A 432 27.28 -26.01 18.16
N VAL A 433 27.90 -27.08 18.65
CA VAL A 433 27.38 -28.38 19.05
C VAL A 433 26.18 -28.25 20.02
N PRO A 434 25.10 -29.05 19.89
CA PRO A 434 24.00 -29.01 20.84
C PRO A 434 24.41 -29.69 22.16
N ALA A 435 24.28 -28.95 23.26
CA ALA A 435 24.36 -29.52 24.60
C ALA A 435 23.11 -30.34 24.89
N SER A 436 23.31 -31.63 25.11
CA SER A 436 22.31 -32.60 25.55
C SER A 436 21.86 -32.37 26.99
N SER A 437 20.60 -32.75 27.22
CA SER A 437 20.01 -33.27 28.48
C SER A 437 19.89 -32.34 29.68
N LEU A 438 18.64 -32.04 30.04
CA LEU A 438 18.03 -31.98 31.39
C LEU A 438 16.58 -31.47 31.14
N GLY A 439 15.57 -32.32 30.99
CA GLY A 439 14.96 -33.09 32.08
C GLY A 439 13.83 -32.27 32.74
N ALA A 440 12.67 -32.15 32.07
CA ALA A 440 11.45 -31.56 32.66
C ALA A 440 10.28 -32.56 32.54
N PRO A 441 9.44 -32.73 33.58
CA PRO A 441 8.46 -33.81 33.66
C PRO A 441 7.16 -33.51 32.91
N HIS A 442 6.58 -34.55 32.31
CA HIS A 442 5.29 -34.54 31.62
C HIS A 442 4.09 -34.24 32.57
N PRO A 443 3.04 -33.53 32.10
CA PRO A 443 1.73 -33.53 32.75
C PRO A 443 0.89 -34.77 32.36
N PRO A 444 -0.10 -35.17 33.18
CA PRO A 444 -0.87 -36.40 33.00
C PRO A 444 -1.95 -36.27 31.90
N PRO A 445 -2.47 -37.40 31.35
CA PRO A 445 -3.40 -37.39 30.23
C PRO A 445 -4.82 -37.02 30.67
N LEU A 446 -5.46 -36.13 29.91
CA LEU A 446 -6.89 -35.85 30.02
C LEU A 446 -7.68 -36.82 29.14
N TYR A 447 -8.76 -37.37 29.70
CA TYR A 447 -9.71 -38.31 29.08
C TYR A 447 -10.42 -37.71 27.86
N PRO A 448 -10.87 -38.54 26.88
CA PRO A 448 -11.64 -38.07 25.73
C PRO A 448 -13.11 -37.83 26.11
N ALA A 449 -13.67 -36.70 25.66
CA ALA A 449 -15.10 -36.40 25.73
C ALA A 449 -15.85 -37.01 24.52
N PRO A 450 -17.14 -37.35 24.65
CA PRO A 450 -17.88 -38.18 23.70
C PRO A 450 -18.44 -37.38 22.51
N SER A 451 -18.52 -38.05 21.36
CA SER A 451 -19.16 -37.57 20.12
C SER A 451 -20.70 -37.51 20.26
N PRO A 452 -21.39 -36.49 19.71
CA PRO A 452 -22.85 -36.51 19.55
C PRO A 452 -23.30 -37.23 18.26
N PRO A 453 -24.57 -37.66 18.18
CA PRO A 453 -25.03 -38.72 17.29
C PRO A 453 -25.37 -38.25 15.87
N GLU A 454 -25.29 -39.21 14.96
CA GLU A 454 -25.67 -39.15 13.55
C GLU A 454 -27.16 -38.90 13.38
N HIS A 455 -27.50 -37.99 12.46
CA HIS A 455 -28.86 -37.82 11.95
C HIS A 455 -28.89 -38.30 10.50
N GLU A 456 -29.56 -39.43 10.27
CA GLU A 456 -29.93 -39.92 8.95
C GLU A 456 -30.99 -39.00 8.31
N SER A 457 -30.91 -38.84 6.99
CA SER A 457 -31.99 -38.37 6.13
C SER A 457 -31.97 -39.18 4.82
N PRO A 458 -33.14 -39.51 4.24
CA PRO A 458 -33.28 -40.61 3.30
C PRO A 458 -33.16 -40.20 1.82
N ASP A 459 -32.66 -41.17 1.04
CA ASP A 459 -32.92 -41.52 -0.36
C ASP A 459 -33.25 -40.44 -1.42
N GLY A 460 -32.44 -40.48 -2.49
CA GLY A 460 -32.99 -40.84 -3.80
C GLY A 460 -32.84 -39.82 -4.93
N ALA A 461 -31.74 -39.89 -5.68
CA ALA A 461 -31.67 -39.88 -7.16
C ALA A 461 -30.22 -39.62 -7.62
N GLY A 462 -29.54 -40.67 -8.10
CA GLY A 462 -28.23 -40.52 -8.75
C GLY A 462 -28.36 -39.94 -10.16
N PRO A 463 -27.44 -39.08 -10.62
CA PRO A 463 -27.43 -38.60 -12.00
C PRO A 463 -26.88 -39.68 -12.96
N PRO A 464 -27.34 -39.70 -14.23
CA PRO A 464 -26.94 -40.73 -15.20
C PRO A 464 -25.53 -40.51 -15.74
N GLY A 465 -25.00 -41.58 -16.33
CA GLY A 465 -23.59 -41.82 -16.68
C GLY A 465 -22.91 -40.75 -17.54
N ALA A 466 -21.62 -40.59 -17.26
CA ALA A 466 -20.66 -39.76 -17.96
C ALA A 466 -20.43 -40.22 -19.42
N TRP A 467 -20.39 -39.24 -20.33
CA TRP A 467 -19.90 -39.39 -21.69
C TRP A 467 -18.35 -39.40 -21.71
N PRO A 468 -17.70 -40.26 -22.51
CA PRO A 468 -16.25 -40.34 -22.58
C PRO A 468 -15.72 -39.35 -23.63
N GLY A 469 -15.51 -38.10 -23.23
CA GLY A 469 -14.90 -37.07 -24.06
C GLY A 469 -14.71 -35.80 -23.24
N GLY A 470 -13.48 -35.55 -22.81
CA GLY A 470 -13.18 -34.68 -21.67
C GLY A 470 -13.45 -33.18 -21.87
N PHE A 471 -13.91 -32.56 -20.78
CA PHE A 471 -13.50 -31.23 -20.34
C PHE A 471 -13.39 -31.29 -18.81
N ALA A 472 -12.17 -31.35 -18.30
CA ALA A 472 -11.93 -31.28 -16.87
C ALA A 472 -12.04 -29.81 -16.40
N GLY A 473 -13.03 -29.54 -15.55
CA GLY A 473 -12.99 -28.49 -14.53
C GLY A 473 -13.05 -27.03 -14.98
N MET A 474 -14.25 -26.55 -15.37
CA MET A 474 -14.54 -25.13 -15.16
C MET A 474 -14.96 -24.91 -13.70
N LEU A 475 -14.11 -24.23 -12.95
CA LEU A 475 -14.47 -23.62 -11.66
C LEU A 475 -15.46 -22.46 -11.91
N PRO A 476 -16.57 -22.35 -11.17
CA PRO A 476 -17.36 -21.13 -11.11
C PRO A 476 -16.63 -20.09 -10.23
N ASP A 477 -16.89 -18.80 -10.49
CA ASP A 477 -16.39 -17.60 -9.79
C ASP A 477 -14.99 -17.07 -10.18
N ALA A 478 -14.94 -16.18 -11.19
CA ALA A 478 -13.72 -15.60 -11.73
C ALA A 478 -13.73 -14.06 -11.82
N LEU A 479 -14.44 -13.37 -10.91
CA LEU A 479 -14.43 -11.90 -10.82
C LEU A 479 -13.82 -11.34 -9.52
N GLY A 480 -13.09 -12.15 -8.75
CA GLY A 480 -12.45 -11.61 -7.53
C GLY A 480 -11.60 -12.54 -6.69
N VAL A 481 -11.01 -13.61 -7.22
CA VAL A 481 -10.43 -14.66 -6.36
C VAL A 481 -8.96 -14.46 -5.98
N GLN A 482 -8.10 -13.70 -6.68
CA GLN A 482 -6.72 -13.56 -6.18
C GLN A 482 -6.57 -12.59 -5.00
N ILE A 483 -7.24 -11.42 -5.03
CA ILE A 483 -7.31 -10.52 -3.85
C ILE A 483 -7.94 -11.23 -2.66
N ASN A 484 -9.06 -11.93 -2.90
CA ASN A 484 -9.73 -12.68 -1.85
C ASN A 484 -8.96 -13.92 -1.40
N ALA A 485 -8.12 -14.54 -2.24
CA ALA A 485 -7.26 -15.66 -1.85
C ALA A 485 -6.11 -15.20 -0.94
N VAL A 486 -5.48 -14.07 -1.25
CA VAL A 486 -4.45 -13.47 -0.38
C VAL A 486 -5.07 -13.01 0.94
N ARG A 487 -6.24 -12.33 0.91
CA ARG A 487 -7.01 -12.00 2.14
C ARG A 487 -7.48 -13.24 2.91
N ARG A 488 -7.72 -14.38 2.26
CA ARG A 488 -8.07 -15.65 2.93
C ARG A 488 -6.87 -16.34 3.62
N GLN A 489 -5.63 -15.98 3.26
CA GLN A 489 -4.42 -16.52 3.88
C GLN A 489 -3.97 -15.73 5.12
N ILE A 490 -4.29 -14.43 5.20
CA ILE A 490 -4.02 -13.61 6.39
C ILE A 490 -5.10 -13.90 7.44
N ARG A 491 -4.76 -14.64 8.49
CA ARG A 491 -5.70 -15.02 9.57
C ARG A 491 -5.39 -14.35 10.90
N SER A 492 -4.23 -13.74 11.01
CA SER A 492 -3.74 -13.12 12.24
C SER A 492 -2.87 -11.89 11.95
N PHE A 493 -2.70 -11.07 12.99
CA PHE A 493 -1.74 -9.96 12.99
C PHE A 493 -0.33 -10.39 12.58
N SER A 494 0.12 -11.55 13.05
CA SER A 494 1.43 -12.12 12.72
C SER A 494 1.56 -12.43 11.23
N ASP A 495 0.51 -12.99 10.62
CA ASP A 495 0.50 -13.33 9.19
C ASP A 495 0.56 -12.05 8.35
N ALA A 496 -0.23 -11.03 8.72
CA ALA A 496 -0.23 -9.73 8.06
C ALA A 496 1.16 -9.06 8.14
N ARG A 497 1.75 -9.01 9.33
CA ARG A 497 3.09 -8.45 9.54
C ARG A 497 4.16 -9.17 8.72
N SER A 498 4.06 -10.50 8.62
CA SER A 498 5.02 -11.30 7.87
C SER A 498 4.90 -11.09 6.36
N ALA A 499 3.67 -10.99 5.84
CA ALA A 499 3.41 -10.71 4.43
C ALA A 499 3.84 -9.30 4.01
N ASP A 500 3.89 -8.36 4.96
CA ASP A 500 4.17 -6.96 4.69
C ASP A 500 5.62 -6.54 5.00
N ILE A 501 6.44 -7.42 5.57
CA ILE A 501 7.78 -7.10 6.07
C ILE A 501 8.70 -6.49 5.01
N ALA A 502 8.50 -6.80 3.73
CA ALA A 502 9.27 -6.23 2.62
C ALA A 502 8.96 -4.74 2.39
N ASN A 503 7.71 -4.32 2.65
CA ASN A 503 7.27 -2.93 2.52
C ASN A 503 7.69 -2.07 3.72
N GLU A 504 8.14 -2.71 4.81
CA GLU A 504 8.70 -2.03 5.99
C GLU A 504 10.16 -1.62 5.79
N ARG A 505 10.79 -2.03 4.68
CA ARG A 505 12.19 -1.76 4.34
C ARG A 505 12.34 -0.47 3.54
N LEU A 506 13.44 0.26 3.73
CA LEU A 506 13.85 1.33 2.83
C LEU A 506 14.01 0.76 1.41
N PRO A 507 13.28 1.28 0.40
CA PRO A 507 13.45 0.83 -0.97
C PRO A 507 14.88 1.05 -1.45
N GLN A 508 15.49 0.07 -2.09
CA GLN A 508 16.83 0.25 -2.64
C GLN A 508 16.76 1.10 -3.92
N SER A 509 17.54 2.18 -3.98
CA SER A 509 17.82 2.84 -5.25
C SER A 509 18.61 1.88 -6.12
N SER A 510 18.03 1.41 -7.22
CA SER A 510 18.78 0.58 -8.16
C SER A 510 19.83 1.46 -8.85
N PRO A 511 21.14 1.18 -8.75
CA PRO A 511 22.00 1.44 -9.89
C PRO A 511 21.49 0.54 -11.02
N GLU A 512 21.48 1.03 -12.26
CA GLU A 512 21.03 0.26 -13.42
C GLU A 512 21.46 -1.23 -13.32
N GLY A 513 20.49 -2.14 -13.14
CA GLY A 513 20.70 -3.57 -13.37
C GLY A 513 20.86 -4.52 -12.16
N ALA A 514 20.57 -4.16 -10.91
CA ALA A 514 20.55 -5.15 -9.80
C ALA A 514 19.13 -5.42 -9.27
N LEU A 515 18.61 -6.62 -9.54
CA LEU A 515 17.28 -7.10 -9.16
C LEU A 515 17.18 -7.40 -7.65
N VAL A 516 16.65 -6.43 -6.89
CA VAL A 516 15.86 -6.74 -5.68
C VAL A 516 14.40 -6.49 -6.06
N VAL A 517 13.61 -7.56 -6.12
CA VAL A 517 12.24 -7.56 -6.65
C VAL A 517 11.27 -7.04 -5.57
N PRO A 518 10.67 -5.85 -5.75
CA PRO A 518 9.59 -5.40 -4.87
C PRO A 518 8.28 -6.12 -5.20
N SER A 519 7.29 -6.01 -4.31
CA SER A 519 5.99 -6.65 -4.49
C SER A 519 5.33 -6.27 -5.83
N GLN A 520 4.78 -7.25 -6.54
CA GLN A 520 4.27 -7.05 -7.90
C GLN A 520 3.10 -6.05 -7.95
N SER A 521 2.37 -5.84 -6.84
CA SER A 521 1.31 -4.82 -6.74
C SER A 521 1.80 -3.36 -6.78
N MET A 522 3.12 -3.15 -6.69
CA MET A 522 3.74 -1.83 -6.51
C MET A 522 4.67 -1.45 -7.67
N ARG A 523 4.70 -2.20 -8.78
CA ARG A 523 5.56 -1.87 -9.92
C ARG A 523 5.12 -0.57 -10.60
N LEU A 524 6.12 0.25 -10.96
CA LEU A 524 6.02 1.24 -12.03
C LEU A 524 6.12 0.51 -13.38
N PRO A 525 5.27 0.82 -14.38
CA PRO A 525 5.59 0.49 -15.77
C PRO A 525 6.91 1.18 -16.14
N ARG A 526 7.89 0.43 -16.66
CA ARG A 526 9.23 0.96 -17.01
C ARG A 526 9.12 2.15 -17.98
N LEU A 527 9.61 3.31 -17.55
CA LEU A 527 10.04 4.41 -18.40
C LEU A 527 11.52 4.20 -18.72
N ALA A 528 11.85 3.99 -19.99
CA ALA A 528 13.21 4.04 -20.51
C ALA A 528 13.23 4.96 -21.73
N GLY A 529 14.19 5.90 -21.76
CA GLY A 529 14.59 6.67 -22.94
C GLY A 529 14.36 8.18 -22.84
N GLU A 530 15.36 8.92 -22.33
CA GLU A 530 15.54 10.33 -22.65
C GLU A 530 15.82 10.48 -24.16
N GLY A 531 15.02 11.31 -24.84
CA GLY A 531 15.29 11.70 -26.23
C GLY A 531 14.07 12.14 -27.02
N GLY A 532 13.58 13.36 -26.77
CA GLY A 532 12.86 14.16 -27.77
C GLY A 532 11.36 13.91 -27.97
N GLU A 533 10.64 15.04 -28.07
CA GLU A 533 9.23 15.26 -28.45
C GLU A 533 8.12 15.04 -27.42
N GLU A 534 7.34 16.12 -27.23
CA GLU A 534 6.16 16.24 -26.39
C GLU A 534 5.03 15.31 -26.87
N GLY A 535 4.48 14.47 -25.98
CA GLY A 535 3.26 13.70 -26.25
C GLY A 535 2.70 13.00 -25.01
N ALA A 536 1.42 13.29 -24.71
CA ALA A 536 0.42 12.67 -23.81
C ALA A 536 0.79 11.54 -22.81
N PRO A 537 0.12 11.46 -21.63
CA PRO A 537 0.41 10.45 -20.62
C PRO A 537 0.14 9.03 -21.14
N ALA A 538 0.97 8.08 -20.71
CA ALA A 538 0.89 6.66 -21.09
C ALA A 538 -0.46 6.04 -20.69
N GLY A 539 -1.44 6.13 -21.60
CA GLY A 539 -2.68 5.37 -21.57
C GLY A 539 -2.54 4.00 -22.24
N MET A 540 -3.61 3.22 -22.20
CA MET A 540 -3.72 1.88 -22.80
C MET A 540 -3.22 1.79 -24.25
N GLU A 541 -3.32 2.90 -24.98
CA GLU A 541 -2.79 3.11 -26.33
C GLU A 541 -1.29 2.83 -26.43
N GLY A 542 -0.48 3.34 -25.50
CA GLY A 542 0.96 3.15 -25.48
C GLY A 542 1.39 1.74 -25.09
N LEU A 543 0.61 1.06 -24.25
CA LEU A 543 0.84 -0.34 -23.87
C LEU A 543 0.54 -1.30 -25.03
N ILE A 544 -0.56 -1.06 -25.75
CA ILE A 544 -0.91 -1.81 -26.96
C ILE A 544 0.15 -1.59 -28.03
N ARG A 545 0.60 -0.35 -28.25
CA ARG A 545 1.64 -0.02 -29.24
C ARG A 545 2.97 -0.70 -28.93
N ARG A 546 3.43 -0.65 -27.68
CA ARG A 546 4.67 -1.34 -27.25
C ARG A 546 4.59 -2.87 -27.41
N ALA A 547 3.46 -3.47 -27.03
CA ALA A 547 3.26 -4.92 -27.19
C ALA A 547 3.25 -5.37 -28.66
N LEU A 548 2.83 -4.49 -29.58
CA LEU A 548 2.87 -4.75 -31.03
C LEU A 548 4.25 -4.49 -31.63
N GLU A 549 4.98 -3.48 -31.14
CA GLU A 549 6.33 -3.13 -31.57
C GLU A 549 7.39 -4.16 -31.15
N GLU A 550 7.32 -4.72 -29.94
CA GLU A 550 8.25 -5.75 -29.45
C GLU A 550 8.18 -7.06 -30.27
N GLU A 551 7.05 -7.31 -30.94
CA GLU A 551 6.83 -8.47 -31.81
C GLU A 551 7.09 -8.16 -33.30
N GLY A 552 7.57 -6.96 -33.65
CA GLY A 552 7.93 -6.58 -35.01
C GLY A 552 6.74 -6.37 -35.97
N VAL A 553 5.59 -5.95 -35.45
CA VAL A 553 4.33 -5.82 -36.20
C VAL A 553 3.96 -4.35 -36.42
N ASP A 554 3.78 -3.94 -37.69
CA ASP A 554 3.24 -2.62 -38.06
C ASP A 554 1.71 -2.61 -37.86
N ASP A 555 1.22 -1.69 -37.04
CA ASP A 555 -0.19 -1.55 -36.65
C ASP A 555 -1.07 -0.95 -37.77
N GLY A 556 -0.47 -0.41 -38.85
CA GLY A 556 -1.21 0.13 -39.99
C GLY A 556 -2.27 1.18 -39.61
N GLY A 557 -2.08 1.87 -38.48
CA GLY A 557 -2.97 2.88 -37.91
C GLY A 557 -4.29 2.35 -37.33
N LEU A 558 -4.37 1.08 -36.90
CA LEU A 558 -5.57 0.51 -36.29
C LEU A 558 -5.87 1.17 -34.93
N VAL A 559 -4.84 1.42 -34.14
CA VAL A 559 -4.93 2.06 -32.82
C VAL A 559 -5.42 3.51 -32.97
N GLU A 560 -4.87 4.31 -33.90
CA GLU A 560 -5.37 5.68 -34.16
C GLU A 560 -6.82 5.70 -34.64
N ARG A 561 -7.24 4.75 -35.48
CA ARG A 561 -8.63 4.68 -35.97
C ARG A 561 -9.62 4.32 -34.88
N ILE A 562 -9.22 3.51 -33.91
CA ILE A 562 -10.04 3.16 -32.74
C ILE A 562 -10.12 4.36 -31.79
N ALA A 563 -9.00 5.03 -31.52
CA ALA A 563 -8.93 6.24 -30.71
C ALA A 563 -9.77 7.38 -31.30
N GLU A 564 -9.69 7.64 -32.61
CA GLU A 564 -10.54 8.63 -33.30
C GLU A 564 -12.03 8.28 -33.22
N ARG A 565 -12.40 7.00 -33.27
CA ARG A 565 -13.80 6.56 -33.14
C ARG A 565 -14.36 6.73 -31.74
N ILE A 566 -13.52 6.60 -30.72
CA ILE A 566 -13.88 6.82 -29.32
C ILE A 566 -13.96 8.33 -29.03
N ALA A 567 -13.02 9.12 -29.57
CA ALA A 567 -13.02 10.58 -29.44
C ALA A 567 -14.20 11.24 -30.17
N ARG A 568 -14.64 10.70 -31.31
CA ARG A 568 -15.86 11.12 -32.03
C ARG A 568 -17.12 10.49 -31.40
N GLY A 569 -17.42 10.84 -30.16
CA GLY A 569 -18.61 10.36 -29.45
C GLY A 569 -19.91 10.52 -30.26
N ARG A 570 -20.80 9.53 -30.22
CA ARG A 570 -22.16 9.65 -30.80
C ARG A 570 -23.00 10.66 -29.99
N PRO A 571 -23.79 11.55 -30.63
CA PRO A 571 -24.75 12.36 -29.92
C PRO A 571 -25.99 11.51 -29.61
N SER A 572 -26.10 10.98 -28.39
CA SER A 572 -27.37 10.44 -27.90
C SER A 572 -27.79 11.16 -26.62
N ARG A 573 -28.84 11.97 -26.77
CA ARG A 573 -29.58 12.65 -25.70
C ARG A 573 -30.02 11.63 -24.63
N PRO A 574 -29.86 11.91 -23.32
CA PRO A 574 -30.22 10.95 -22.29
C PRO A 574 -31.75 10.77 -22.24
N ARG A 575 -32.24 9.53 -22.35
CA ARG A 575 -33.60 9.17 -21.93
C ARG A 575 -33.56 8.91 -20.43
N GLY A 576 -34.40 9.63 -19.67
CA GLY A 576 -34.55 9.43 -18.24
C GLY A 576 -35.00 8.01 -17.90
N LEU A 577 -34.34 7.39 -16.93
CA LEU A 577 -34.76 6.12 -16.35
C LEU A 577 -36.17 6.26 -15.75
N LYS A 578 -37.11 5.44 -16.22
CA LYS A 578 -38.40 5.27 -15.56
C LYS A 578 -38.18 4.50 -14.25
N ARG A 579 -38.58 5.10 -13.13
CA ARG A 579 -38.77 4.41 -11.84
C ARG A 579 -39.73 3.24 -12.05
N PHE A 580 -39.32 2.03 -11.68
CA PHE A 580 -40.26 0.95 -11.41
C PHE A 580 -40.88 1.20 -10.04
N GLU A 581 -42.20 1.38 -10.04
CA GLU A 581 -43.03 1.49 -8.85
C GLU A 581 -43.03 0.16 -8.09
N THR A 582 -42.82 0.24 -6.78
CA THR A 582 -43.18 -0.82 -5.83
C THR A 582 -44.70 -0.95 -5.79
N SER A 583 -45.25 -2.12 -6.13
CA SER A 583 -46.69 -2.40 -5.93
C SER A 583 -47.03 -2.61 -4.45
N PRO A 584 -48.24 -2.23 -4.01
CA PRO A 584 -48.66 -2.31 -2.61
C PRO A 584 -49.43 -3.60 -2.28
N CYS A 585 -49.11 -4.22 -1.14
CA CYS A 585 -50.01 -4.66 -0.07
C CYS A 585 -49.17 -5.24 1.08
#